data_AF-A0A1F8LWM2-F1
#
_entry.id   AF-A0A1F8LWM2-F1
#
_cell.length_a   1.000
_cell.length_b   1.000
_cell.length_c   1.000
_cell.angle_alpha   90.00
_cell.angle_beta   90.00
_cell.angle_gamma   90.00
#
_symmetry.space_group_name_H-M   'P 1'
#
loop_
_entity.id
_entity.type
_entity.pdbx_description
1 polymer ?
#
loop_
_entity_poly.entity_id
_entity_poly.type
_entity_poly.pdbx_seq_one_letter_code
_entity_poly.pdbx_strand_id
1 'polypeptide(L)'
;MSYDNCYIGGFVGPKGSGKSLTLACAIVWALQSGRTVWSNMKVRTGPALLNRKTFIDGSKMVYRETEPLNWDLLYMLDESMVEGMVAIDEMSYFASSRQSMDTRNRLINTCCRQARHRSLDFLYTVRAFGWVDSYLRAETDFLVTCDDLSYSGWGRDNHVSGGTVIRQRYYDLSGLMTGHPVDFLNPGAKPYKTCLFYGTPYWDCYNTHEIISIEEAFTGVKLDMKKRLISNKQEDDGTEEKVMQCLTELALNNNEIPAGMLWAYLKTKGIQGEPNTLGRLIPRQVKRRYSRAEGQLYDLSAL
;
A
#
# COMPACT_ATOMS: atom_id res chain seq x y z
N MET A 1 -4.57 7.55 22.09
CA MET A 1 -3.94 7.81 20.79
C MET A 1 -4.69 8.96 20.15
N SER A 2 -4.07 10.12 19.99
CA SER A 2 -4.58 11.10 19.02
C SER A 2 -4.47 10.42 17.66
N TYR A 3 -5.55 10.41 16.88
CA TYR A 3 -5.43 10.04 15.48
C TYR A 3 -4.65 11.18 14.83
N ASP A 4 -3.35 10.98 14.64
CA ASP A 4 -2.54 11.93 13.88
C ASP A 4 -3.12 11.99 12.47
N ASN A 5 -3.33 13.21 11.99
CA ASN A 5 -3.96 13.44 10.70
C ASN A 5 -3.07 12.85 9.60
N CYS A 6 -3.56 11.81 8.94
CA CYS A 6 -2.99 11.25 7.72
C CYS A 6 -3.65 11.93 6.53
N TYR A 7 -2.82 12.39 5.58
CA TYR A 7 -3.27 13.10 4.39
C TYR A 7 -2.92 12.37 3.10
N ILE A 8 -3.86 12.44 2.15
CA ILE A 8 -3.66 12.00 0.78
C ILE A 8 -3.63 13.24 -0.12
N GLY A 9 -2.49 13.52 -0.74
CA GLY A 9 -2.23 14.76 -1.48
C GLY A 9 -1.80 14.51 -2.92
N GLY A 10 -2.38 15.25 -3.87
CA GLY A 10 -1.99 15.17 -5.29
C GLY A 10 -1.36 16.47 -5.81
N PHE A 11 -0.22 16.37 -6.48
CA PHE A 11 0.44 17.47 -7.21
C PHE A 11 0.17 17.34 -8.71
N VAL A 12 -0.55 18.31 -9.27
CA VAL A 12 -1.10 18.22 -10.63
C VAL A 12 -0.55 19.31 -11.53
N GLY A 13 -0.17 18.96 -12.75
CA GLY A 13 0.19 19.95 -13.76
C GLY A 13 0.82 19.31 -15.00
N PRO A 14 0.91 20.05 -16.12
CA PRO A 14 1.52 19.55 -17.35
C PRO A 14 3.01 19.20 -17.16
N LYS A 15 3.63 18.61 -18.19
CA LYS A 15 5.09 18.37 -18.20
C LYS A 15 5.81 19.71 -17.99
N GLY A 16 6.81 19.73 -17.10
CA GLY A 16 7.57 20.95 -16.79
C GLY A 16 6.90 21.89 -15.79
N SER A 17 5.72 21.57 -15.27
CA SER A 17 4.99 22.43 -14.30
C SER A 17 5.63 22.56 -12.92
N GLY A 18 6.64 21.75 -12.59
CA GLY A 18 7.24 21.72 -11.25
C GLY A 18 6.53 20.81 -10.24
N LYS A 19 5.61 19.92 -10.69
CA LYS A 19 4.93 18.96 -9.81
C LYS A 19 5.88 18.02 -9.05
N SER A 20 6.87 17.45 -9.74
CA SER A 20 7.87 16.54 -9.14
C SER A 20 8.82 17.28 -8.19
N LEU A 21 9.20 18.53 -8.52
CA LEU A 21 9.98 19.40 -7.63
C LEU A 21 9.21 19.77 -6.36
N THR A 22 7.89 19.99 -6.50
CA THR A 22 7.01 20.24 -5.35
C THR A 22 6.88 19.00 -4.47
N LEU A 23 6.72 17.82 -5.06
CA LEU A 23 6.72 16.55 -4.32
C LEU A 23 8.06 16.34 -3.59
N ALA A 24 9.19 16.57 -4.27
CA ALA A 24 10.52 16.47 -3.68
C ALA A 24 10.70 17.42 -2.49
N CYS A 25 10.16 18.65 -2.57
CA CYS A 25 10.12 19.58 -1.43
C CYS A 25 9.33 19.01 -0.24
N ALA A 26 8.15 18.44 -0.48
CA ALA A 26 7.35 17.79 0.58
C ALA A 26 8.09 16.60 1.21
N ILE A 27 8.76 15.79 0.38
CA ILE A 27 9.62 14.67 0.84
C ILE A 27 10.76 15.17 1.73
N VAL A 28 11.48 16.23 1.30
CA VAL A 28 12.55 16.84 2.09
C VAL A 28 12.04 17.27 3.47
N TRP A 29 10.88 17.92 3.53
CA TRP A 29 10.29 18.33 4.82
C TRP A 29 9.90 17.14 5.70
N ALA A 30 9.34 16.08 5.13
CA ALA A 30 9.04 14.86 5.88
C ALA A 30 10.31 14.21 6.45
N LEU A 31 11.37 14.07 5.64
CA LEU A 31 12.67 13.55 6.07
C LEU A 31 13.28 14.42 7.19
N GLN A 32 13.25 15.75 7.03
CA GLN A 32 13.75 16.71 8.03
C GLN A 32 12.95 16.66 9.34
N SER A 33 11.67 16.31 9.28
CA SER A 33 10.79 16.16 10.45
C SER A 33 10.97 14.82 11.17
N GLY A 34 11.93 14.01 10.75
CA GLY A 34 12.20 12.73 11.41
C GLY A 34 11.51 11.52 10.77
N ARG A 35 10.63 11.72 9.78
CA ARG A 35 9.78 10.66 9.22
C ARG A 35 10.51 9.84 8.17
N THR A 36 10.13 8.56 8.07
CA THR A 36 10.53 7.69 6.97
C THR A 36 9.68 8.01 5.74
N VAL A 37 10.31 8.06 4.56
CA VAL A 37 9.62 8.28 3.29
C VAL A 37 9.95 7.13 2.35
N TRP A 38 8.93 6.40 1.90
CA TRP A 38 9.04 5.37 0.87
C TRP A 38 8.63 5.95 -0.47
N SER A 39 9.51 5.90 -1.46
CA SER A 39 9.34 6.65 -2.70
C SER A 39 9.92 5.94 -3.91
N ASN A 40 9.28 6.13 -5.08
CA ASN A 40 9.87 5.77 -6.38
C ASN A 40 10.78 6.88 -6.94
N MET A 41 10.83 8.04 -6.27
CA MET A 41 11.84 9.09 -6.50
C MET A 41 12.93 8.99 -5.44
N LYS A 42 14.20 9.00 -5.86
CA LYS A 42 15.32 9.14 -4.93
C LYS A 42 15.49 10.60 -4.53
N VAL A 43 15.10 10.94 -3.31
CA VAL A 43 15.24 12.29 -2.75
C VAL A 43 16.13 12.24 -1.51
N ARG A 44 17.04 13.20 -1.41
CA ARG A 44 17.96 13.35 -0.28
C ARG A 44 17.92 14.77 0.28
N THR A 45 18.13 14.91 1.57
CA THR A 45 18.36 16.23 2.19
C THR A 45 19.73 16.75 1.73
N GLY A 46 19.74 17.65 0.73
CA GLY A 46 20.97 18.12 0.08
C GLY A 46 21.70 19.26 0.83
N PRO A 47 23.03 19.40 0.69
CA PRO A 47 23.84 20.42 1.38
C PRO A 47 23.38 21.88 1.21
N ALA A 48 22.81 22.22 0.05
CA ALA A 48 22.27 23.56 -0.21
C ALA A 48 21.10 23.92 0.74
N LEU A 49 20.32 22.93 1.17
CA LEU A 49 19.30 23.08 2.20
C LEU A 49 19.92 23.04 3.62
N LEU A 50 21.10 22.42 3.76
CA LEU A 50 21.89 22.33 5.00
C LEU A 50 22.77 23.58 5.27
N ASN A 51 22.78 24.59 4.39
CA ASN A 51 23.48 25.85 4.67
C ASN A 51 22.90 26.59 5.90
N ARG A 52 21.75 26.15 6.42
CA ARG A 52 21.35 26.38 7.82
C ARG A 52 22.03 25.32 8.69
N LYS A 53 23.17 25.68 9.29
CA LYS A 53 24.04 24.78 10.09
C LYS A 53 23.36 24.12 11.30
N THR A 54 22.15 24.54 11.66
CA THR A 54 21.38 24.05 12.79
C THR A 54 19.90 24.04 12.42
N PHE A 55 19.16 23.03 12.88
CA PHE A 55 17.70 23.12 12.97
C PHE A 55 17.31 24.31 13.86
N ILE A 56 16.03 24.72 13.81
CA ILE A 56 15.50 25.80 14.69
C ILE A 56 15.71 25.45 16.18
N ASP A 57 15.74 24.17 16.51
CA ASP A 57 15.97 23.64 17.87
C ASP A 57 17.47 23.47 18.24
N GLY A 58 18.41 23.82 17.36
CA GLY A 58 19.85 23.70 17.60
C GLY A 58 20.43 22.30 17.39
N SER A 59 19.64 21.30 16.99
CA SER A 59 20.14 19.96 16.69
C SER A 59 20.94 19.93 15.37
N LYS A 60 21.85 18.94 15.24
CA LYS A 60 22.65 18.74 14.02
C LYS A 60 21.75 18.20 12.92
N MET A 61 21.79 18.81 11.73
CA MET A 61 21.12 18.24 10.57
C MET A 61 21.70 16.87 10.22
N VAL A 62 20.81 15.88 10.16
CA VAL A 62 21.12 14.50 9.79
C VAL A 62 20.84 14.33 8.30
N TYR A 63 21.83 13.85 7.55
CA TYR A 63 21.61 13.44 6.17
C TYR A 63 20.60 12.30 6.14
N ARG A 64 19.50 12.49 5.41
CA ARG A 64 18.44 11.51 5.22
C ARG A 64 18.09 11.39 3.75
N GLU A 65 17.67 10.21 3.35
CA GLU A 65 17.20 9.93 2.00
C GLU A 65 15.94 9.07 2.06
N THR A 66 15.20 9.06 0.95
CA THR A 66 14.05 8.18 0.76
C THR A 66 14.45 6.72 0.71
N GLU A 67 13.67 5.88 1.35
CA GLU A 67 13.70 4.43 1.14
C GLU A 67 13.03 4.08 -0.20
N PRO A 68 13.52 3.07 -0.93
CA PRO A 68 12.83 2.57 -2.11
C PRO A 68 11.40 2.11 -1.77
N LEU A 69 10.45 2.43 -2.64
CA LEU A 69 9.07 1.99 -2.47
C LEU A 69 8.95 0.46 -2.65
N ASN A 70 8.65 -0.24 -1.57
CA ASN A 70 8.35 -1.67 -1.62
C ASN A 70 6.84 -1.89 -1.75
N TRP A 71 6.39 -2.25 -2.95
CA TRP A 71 4.98 -2.48 -3.24
C TRP A 71 4.35 -3.61 -2.45
N ASP A 72 5.09 -4.70 -2.16
CA ASP A 72 4.55 -5.84 -1.41
C ASP A 72 4.25 -5.43 0.03
N LEU A 73 5.17 -4.70 0.68
CA LEU A 73 4.95 -4.15 2.02
C LEU A 73 3.78 -3.17 2.03
N LEU A 74 3.69 -2.30 1.01
CA LEU A 74 2.60 -1.36 0.86
C LEU A 74 1.25 -2.07 0.73
N TYR A 75 1.12 -3.04 -0.18
CA TYR A 75 -0.13 -3.78 -0.40
C TYR A 75 -0.56 -4.61 0.82
N MET A 76 0.39 -5.03 1.65
CA MET A 76 0.12 -5.74 2.89
C MET A 76 -0.15 -4.80 4.08
N LEU A 77 0.00 -3.47 3.89
CA LEU A 77 0.05 -2.46 4.95
C LEU A 77 0.89 -2.95 6.13
N ASP A 78 2.12 -3.33 5.79
CA ASP A 78 3.06 -3.95 6.71
C ASP A 78 3.27 -3.07 7.96
N GLU A 79 3.50 -3.71 9.11
CA GLU A 79 3.66 -3.02 10.39
C GLU A 79 4.91 -2.14 10.44
N SER A 80 5.90 -2.40 9.58
CA SER A 80 7.05 -1.52 9.40
C SER A 80 6.71 -0.19 8.72
N MET A 81 5.56 -0.09 8.04
CA MET A 81 5.11 1.13 7.38
C MET A 81 4.14 1.90 8.28
N VAL A 82 4.66 2.49 9.36
CA VAL A 82 3.89 3.33 10.29
C VAL A 82 4.49 4.73 10.41
N GLU A 83 3.65 5.74 10.65
CA GLU A 83 4.03 7.15 10.92
C GLU A 83 4.92 7.82 9.85
N GLY A 84 5.00 7.23 8.66
CA GLY A 84 5.80 7.71 7.55
C GLY A 84 4.98 8.29 6.40
N MET A 85 5.61 8.40 5.23
CA MET A 85 5.02 8.94 4.02
C MET A 85 5.33 8.03 2.83
N VAL A 86 4.34 7.76 2.00
CA VAL A 86 4.48 7.14 0.69
C VAL A 86 4.41 8.24 -0.36
N ALA A 87 5.45 8.38 -1.18
CA ALA A 87 5.53 9.40 -2.22
C ALA A 87 5.70 8.76 -3.60
N ILE A 88 4.77 9.01 -4.53
CA ILE A 88 4.76 8.35 -5.84
C ILE A 88 4.71 9.39 -6.96
N ASP A 89 5.79 9.53 -7.72
CA ASP A 89 5.81 10.35 -8.93
C ASP A 89 5.13 9.62 -10.09
N GLU A 90 4.39 10.38 -10.90
CA GLU A 90 3.63 9.90 -12.06
C GLU A 90 2.69 8.73 -11.72
N MET A 91 1.84 8.91 -10.70
CA MET A 91 0.87 7.93 -10.19
C MET A 91 -0.01 7.29 -11.26
N SER A 92 -0.23 7.95 -12.41
CA SER A 92 -0.97 7.37 -13.53
C SER A 92 -0.36 6.06 -14.07
N TYR A 93 0.90 5.74 -13.78
CA TYR A 93 1.50 4.44 -14.11
C TYR A 93 1.03 3.30 -13.20
N PHE A 94 0.57 3.62 -11.99
CA PHE A 94 0.19 2.62 -10.98
C PHE A 94 -1.31 2.60 -10.69
N ALA A 95 -1.97 3.76 -10.78
CA ALA A 95 -3.38 3.96 -10.46
C ALA A 95 -4.14 4.70 -11.59
N SER A 96 -4.11 4.16 -12.82
CA SER A 96 -4.69 4.83 -13.99
C SER A 96 -6.22 4.81 -14.02
N SER A 97 -6.87 5.92 -14.41
CA SER A 97 -8.33 5.98 -14.59
C SER A 97 -8.87 5.01 -15.65
N ARG A 98 -8.02 4.60 -16.61
CA ARG A 98 -8.40 3.67 -17.70
C ARG A 98 -8.36 2.21 -17.27
N GLN A 99 -7.80 1.91 -16.10
CA GLN A 99 -7.55 0.56 -15.60
C GLN A 99 -8.18 0.34 -14.22
N SER A 100 -9.35 0.95 -13.96
CA SER A 100 -10.02 0.90 -12.64
C SER A 100 -10.31 -0.52 -12.11
N MET A 101 -10.42 -1.50 -13.00
CA MET A 101 -10.65 -2.91 -12.64
C MET A 101 -9.35 -3.71 -12.44
N ASP A 102 -8.18 -3.10 -12.69
CA ASP A 102 -6.90 -3.75 -12.48
C ASP A 102 -6.66 -4.00 -10.98
N THR A 103 -6.07 -5.14 -10.68
CA THR A 103 -5.74 -5.57 -9.31
C THR A 103 -4.88 -4.53 -8.63
N ARG A 104 -3.93 -3.93 -9.35
CA ARG A 104 -3.04 -2.90 -8.79
C ARG A 104 -3.80 -1.65 -8.36
N ASN A 105 -4.64 -1.08 -9.22
CA ASN A 105 -5.51 0.04 -8.86
C ASN A 105 -6.30 -0.24 -7.59
N ARG A 106 -6.94 -1.42 -7.52
CA ARG A 106 -7.75 -1.82 -6.37
C ARG A 106 -6.92 -1.91 -5.09
N LEU A 107 -5.70 -2.44 -5.16
CA LEU A 107 -4.81 -2.53 -4.00
C LEU A 107 -4.37 -1.15 -3.53
N ILE A 108 -3.94 -0.26 -4.43
CA ILE A 108 -3.55 1.12 -4.07
C ILE A 108 -4.73 1.85 -3.42
N ASN A 109 -5.91 1.79 -4.03
CA ASN A 109 -7.14 2.37 -3.46
C ASN A 109 -7.45 1.82 -2.06
N THR A 110 -7.25 0.52 -1.85
CA THR A 110 -7.45 -0.15 -0.56
C THR A 110 -6.42 0.29 0.48
N CYS A 111 -5.17 0.54 0.07
CA CYS A 111 -4.12 1.08 0.93
C CYS A 111 -4.43 2.51 1.36
N CYS A 112 -4.81 3.38 0.42
CA CYS A 112 -5.18 4.76 0.71
C CYS A 112 -6.34 4.86 1.71
N ARG A 113 -7.40 4.08 1.54
CA ARG A 113 -8.52 4.03 2.51
C ARG A 113 -8.11 3.66 3.93
N GLN A 114 -7.08 2.83 4.04
CA GLN A 114 -6.60 2.32 5.32
C GLN A 114 -5.36 3.05 5.83
N ALA A 115 -4.88 4.07 5.11
CA ALA A 115 -3.66 4.81 5.43
C ALA A 115 -3.68 5.39 6.86
N ARG A 116 -4.87 5.83 7.32
CA ARG A 116 -5.10 6.34 8.68
C ARG A 116 -4.82 5.31 9.78
N HIS A 117 -4.99 4.01 9.53
CA HIS A 117 -4.68 2.96 10.52
C HIS A 117 -3.17 2.81 10.76
N ARG A 118 -2.34 3.39 9.88
CA ARG A 118 -0.88 3.38 9.97
C ARG A 118 -0.28 4.77 10.11
N SER A 119 -1.11 5.82 10.20
CA SER A 119 -0.65 7.22 10.15
C SER A 119 0.27 7.50 8.96
N LEU A 120 -0.07 6.95 7.78
CA LEU A 120 0.72 7.09 6.55
C LEU A 120 0.19 8.21 5.67
N ASP A 121 1.02 9.21 5.37
CA ASP A 121 0.66 10.17 4.32
C ASP A 121 0.91 9.56 2.94
N PHE A 122 0.02 9.84 1.99
CA PHE A 122 0.18 9.45 0.59
C PHE A 122 0.26 10.68 -0.28
N LEU A 123 1.44 10.95 -0.83
CA LEU A 123 1.64 12.06 -1.76
C LEU A 123 1.93 11.52 -3.14
N TYR A 124 1.40 12.18 -4.17
CA TYR A 124 1.66 11.74 -5.52
C TYR A 124 1.65 12.86 -6.55
N THR A 125 2.28 12.63 -7.70
CA THR A 125 2.13 13.53 -8.85
C THR A 125 1.32 12.89 -9.97
N VAL A 126 0.61 13.72 -10.74
CA VAL A 126 -0.06 13.29 -11.97
C VAL A 126 -0.17 14.48 -12.93
N ARG A 127 -0.24 14.23 -14.24
CA ARG A 127 -0.38 15.34 -15.21
C ARG A 127 -1.72 16.05 -15.16
N ALA A 128 -2.78 15.28 -14.97
CA ALA A 128 -4.13 15.77 -14.79
C ALA A 128 -4.83 14.91 -13.76
N PHE A 129 -5.60 15.52 -12.86
CA PHE A 129 -6.32 14.78 -11.82
C PHE A 129 -7.27 13.73 -12.41
N GLY A 130 -7.84 14.01 -13.59
CA GLY A 130 -8.65 13.08 -14.37
C GLY A 130 -7.98 11.74 -14.74
N TRP A 131 -6.64 11.65 -14.66
CA TRP A 131 -5.87 10.48 -15.10
C TRP A 131 -5.65 9.44 -14.00
N VAL A 132 -5.88 9.80 -12.74
CA VAL A 132 -5.91 8.82 -11.65
C VAL A 132 -7.31 8.23 -11.49
N ASP A 133 -7.35 7.01 -10.95
CA ASP A 133 -8.57 6.28 -10.62
C ASP A 133 -9.58 7.13 -9.82
N SER A 134 -10.87 6.95 -10.10
CA SER A 134 -11.93 7.73 -9.45
C SER A 134 -12.01 7.50 -7.95
N TYR A 135 -11.67 6.31 -7.46
CA TYR A 135 -11.64 6.07 -6.02
C TYR A 135 -10.46 6.77 -5.37
N LEU A 136 -9.24 6.69 -5.94
CA LEU A 136 -8.10 7.45 -5.44
C LEU A 136 -8.40 8.96 -5.39
N ARG A 137 -9.11 9.50 -6.40
CA ARG A 137 -9.56 10.89 -6.37
C ARG A 137 -10.48 11.20 -5.20
N ALA A 138 -11.42 10.30 -4.89
CA ALA A 138 -12.35 10.47 -3.78
C ALA A 138 -11.67 10.39 -2.41
N GLU A 139 -10.56 9.65 -2.31
CA GLU A 139 -9.74 9.59 -1.10
C GLU A 139 -8.72 10.74 -1.00
N THR A 140 -8.51 11.53 -2.07
CA THR A 140 -7.52 12.62 -2.04
C THR A 140 -8.04 13.78 -1.20
N ASP A 141 -7.34 14.12 -0.12
CA ASP A 141 -7.74 15.16 0.81
C ASP A 141 -7.45 16.57 0.28
N PHE A 142 -6.32 16.75 -0.39
CA PHE A 142 -5.93 18.04 -0.98
C PHE A 142 -5.25 17.89 -2.34
N LEU A 143 -5.41 18.92 -3.17
CA LEU A 143 -4.78 18.99 -4.48
C LEU A 143 -3.98 20.28 -4.63
N VAL A 144 -2.80 20.17 -5.21
CA VAL A 144 -1.93 21.31 -5.52
C VAL A 144 -1.72 21.37 -7.02
N THR A 145 -2.32 22.35 -7.68
CA THR A 145 -2.00 22.62 -9.09
C THR A 145 -0.70 23.39 -9.17
N CYS A 146 0.22 22.93 -10.01
CA CYS A 146 1.53 23.52 -10.22
C CYS A 146 1.58 24.16 -11.61
N ASP A 147 2.01 25.42 -11.69
CA ASP A 147 2.27 26.12 -12.94
C ASP A 147 3.64 26.78 -12.88
N ASP A 148 4.58 26.36 -13.73
CA ASP A 148 5.89 27.00 -13.83
C ASP A 148 5.75 28.36 -14.55
N LEU A 149 6.13 29.43 -13.84
CA LEU A 149 5.95 30.78 -14.35
C LEU A 149 6.89 31.14 -15.49
N SER A 150 7.96 30.38 -15.74
CA SER A 150 8.83 30.55 -16.92
C SER A 150 8.05 30.42 -18.24
N TYR A 151 6.93 29.67 -18.26
CA TYR A 151 6.07 29.53 -19.43
C TYR A 151 5.02 30.66 -19.56
N SER A 152 4.86 31.51 -18.54
CA SER A 152 3.92 32.63 -18.58
C SER A 152 4.46 33.79 -19.44
N GLY A 153 3.59 34.73 -19.85
CA GLY A 153 4.04 35.97 -20.52
C GLY A 153 5.05 36.73 -19.66
N TRP A 154 4.67 37.00 -18.39
CA TRP A 154 5.53 37.66 -17.42
C TRP A 154 6.88 36.95 -17.23
N GLY A 155 6.89 35.63 -17.09
CA GLY A 155 8.15 34.88 -16.90
C GLY A 155 9.06 34.92 -18.11
N ARG A 156 8.51 34.93 -19.33
CA ARG A 156 9.28 35.13 -20.56
C ARG A 156 9.87 36.53 -20.65
N ASP A 157 9.09 37.57 -20.33
CA ASP A 157 9.54 38.97 -20.34
C ASP A 157 10.64 39.23 -19.28
N ASN A 158 10.63 38.49 -18.19
CA ASN A 158 11.60 38.61 -17.09
C ASN A 158 12.70 37.53 -17.13
N HIS A 159 12.81 36.76 -18.22
CA HIS A 159 13.81 35.70 -18.40
C HIS A 159 13.88 34.69 -17.24
N VAL A 160 12.74 34.35 -16.64
CA VAL A 160 12.66 33.38 -15.55
C VAL A 160 13.01 32.00 -16.08
N SER A 161 14.03 31.36 -15.50
CA SER A 161 14.39 29.98 -15.85
C SER A 161 13.36 28.98 -15.35
N GLY A 162 13.19 27.87 -16.08
CA GLY A 162 12.28 26.79 -15.68
C GLY A 162 12.65 26.18 -14.32
N GLY A 163 11.63 25.82 -13.55
CA GLY A 163 11.77 25.26 -12.20
C GLY A 163 12.13 26.28 -11.11
N THR A 164 12.29 27.57 -11.45
CA THR A 164 12.70 28.59 -10.47
C THR A 164 11.51 29.11 -9.66
N VAL A 165 10.42 29.48 -10.33
CA VAL A 165 9.21 30.03 -9.67
C VAL A 165 7.99 29.27 -10.15
N ILE A 166 7.37 28.52 -9.25
CA ILE A 166 6.19 27.71 -9.52
C ILE A 166 5.02 28.33 -8.77
N ARG A 167 3.95 28.66 -9.48
CA ARG A 167 2.68 29.03 -8.85
C ARG A 167 1.97 27.77 -8.40
N GLN A 168 1.68 27.70 -7.11
CA GLN A 168 0.95 26.61 -6.49
C GLN A 168 -0.42 27.11 -6.06
N ARG A 169 -1.47 26.37 -6.39
CA ARG A 169 -2.84 26.64 -5.94
C ARG A 169 -3.36 25.42 -5.23
N TYR A 170 -3.79 25.60 -4.00
CA TYR A 170 -4.20 24.55 -3.10
C TYR A 170 -5.72 24.47 -3.05
N TYR A 171 -6.23 23.27 -3.21
CA TYR A 171 -7.63 22.92 -3.14
C TYR A 171 -7.82 21.92 -2.01
N ASP A 172 -8.80 22.16 -1.16
CA ASP A 172 -9.17 21.28 -0.04
C ASP A 172 -10.36 20.44 -0.50
N LEU A 173 -10.09 19.19 -0.91
CA LEU A 173 -11.11 18.33 -1.50
C LEU A 173 -11.95 17.65 -0.44
N SER A 174 -11.33 17.27 0.67
CA SER A 174 -11.99 16.62 1.81
C SER A 174 -12.69 17.60 2.75
N GLY A 175 -12.26 18.86 2.77
CA GLY A 175 -12.68 19.84 3.76
C GLY A 175 -11.88 19.76 5.06
N LEU A 176 -10.84 18.92 5.15
CA LEU A 176 -10.05 18.77 6.38
C LEU A 176 -9.24 20.02 6.74
N MET A 177 -8.85 20.84 5.76
CA MET A 177 -8.04 22.03 6.00
C MET A 177 -8.87 23.29 6.25
N THR A 178 -10.06 23.37 5.65
CA THR A 178 -10.89 24.59 5.60
C THR A 178 -12.30 24.39 6.17
N GLY A 179 -12.72 23.14 6.43
CA GLY A 179 -14.09 22.78 6.78
C GLY A 179 -15.05 22.71 5.58
N HIS A 180 -14.58 23.01 4.36
CA HIS A 180 -15.42 23.15 3.18
C HIS A 180 -14.85 22.35 1.99
N PRO A 181 -15.35 21.13 1.73
CA PRO A 181 -14.86 20.33 0.61
C PRO A 181 -15.15 21.04 -0.72
N VAL A 182 -14.16 21.02 -1.61
CA VAL A 182 -14.26 21.57 -2.96
C VAL A 182 -14.25 20.44 -3.98
N ASP A 183 -15.23 20.45 -4.89
CA ASP A 183 -15.17 19.62 -6.08
C ASP A 183 -14.24 20.25 -7.12
N PHE A 184 -13.00 19.78 -7.19
CA PHE A 184 -12.00 20.28 -8.14
C PHE A 184 -12.38 20.07 -9.62
N LEU A 185 -13.25 19.11 -9.93
CA LEU A 185 -13.70 18.89 -11.30
C LEU A 185 -14.77 19.91 -11.73
N ASN A 186 -15.32 20.68 -10.78
CA ASN A 186 -16.20 21.79 -11.06
C ASN A 186 -15.39 22.97 -11.65
N PRO A 187 -15.73 23.48 -12.85
CA PRO A 187 -15.05 24.64 -13.45
C PRO A 187 -15.00 25.90 -12.58
N GLY A 188 -15.89 26.02 -11.59
CA GLY A 188 -15.94 27.14 -10.63
C GLY A 188 -15.08 26.95 -9.37
N ALA A 189 -14.38 25.81 -9.23
CA ALA A 189 -13.57 25.52 -8.06
C ALA A 189 -12.48 26.58 -7.83
N LYS A 190 -12.49 27.19 -6.64
CA LYS A 190 -11.49 28.19 -6.25
C LYS A 190 -10.48 27.55 -5.30
N PRO A 191 -9.17 27.84 -5.47
CA PRO A 191 -8.19 27.43 -4.49
C PRO A 191 -8.40 28.22 -3.19
N TYR A 192 -8.25 27.56 -2.04
CA TYR A 192 -8.29 28.26 -0.75
C TYR A 192 -6.99 29.02 -0.47
N LYS A 193 -5.89 28.62 -1.12
CA LYS A 193 -4.58 29.28 -1.02
C LYS A 193 -3.87 29.26 -2.35
N THR A 194 -3.24 30.38 -2.70
CA THR A 194 -2.30 30.48 -3.82
C THR A 194 -0.98 31.02 -3.29
N CYS A 195 0.14 30.37 -3.62
CA CYS A 195 1.46 30.87 -3.26
C CYS A 195 2.47 30.63 -4.38
N LEU A 196 3.62 31.31 -4.26
CA LEU A 196 4.78 31.08 -5.10
C LEU A 196 5.74 30.16 -4.37
N PHE A 197 6.14 29.09 -5.05
CA PHE A 197 7.17 28.17 -4.62
C PHE A 197 8.45 28.46 -5.38
N TYR A 198 9.53 28.69 -4.65
CA TYR A 198 10.85 28.96 -5.20
C TYR A 198 11.66 27.66 -5.22
N GLY A 199 11.85 27.10 -6.40
CA GLY A 199 12.33 25.73 -6.57
C GLY A 199 13.84 25.56 -6.50
N THR A 200 14.61 26.61 -6.77
CA THR A 200 16.09 26.56 -6.84
C THR A 200 16.77 25.88 -5.64
N PRO A 201 16.36 26.11 -4.38
CA PRO A 201 16.97 25.43 -3.22
C PRO A 201 16.82 23.91 -3.23
N TYR A 202 15.90 23.36 -4.02
CA TYR A 202 15.55 21.94 -4.05
C TYR A 202 16.05 21.22 -5.31
N TRP A 203 16.70 21.91 -6.27
CA TRP A 203 17.17 21.25 -7.49
C TRP A 203 18.17 20.12 -7.24
N ASP A 204 19.02 20.26 -6.21
CA ASP A 204 20.04 19.26 -5.88
C ASP A 204 19.52 18.09 -5.01
N CYS A 205 18.25 18.16 -4.58
CA CYS A 205 17.67 17.15 -3.69
C CYS A 205 17.22 15.88 -4.43
N TYR A 206 17.00 15.94 -5.74
CA TYR A 206 16.62 14.79 -6.56
C TYR A 206 17.13 14.90 -7.99
N ASN A 207 17.22 13.78 -8.71
CA ASN A 207 17.63 13.78 -10.10
C ASN A 207 16.42 13.94 -11.03
N THR A 208 16.26 15.10 -11.66
CA THR A 208 15.17 15.37 -12.61
C THR A 208 15.23 14.50 -13.88
N HIS A 209 16.39 13.93 -14.19
CA HIS A 209 16.60 13.07 -15.36
C HIS A 209 16.47 11.58 -15.05
N GLU A 210 16.17 11.22 -13.79
CA GLU A 210 15.95 9.82 -13.43
C GLU A 210 14.70 9.29 -14.14
N ILE A 211 14.88 8.18 -14.85
CA ILE A 211 13.79 7.51 -15.58
C ILE A 211 13.18 6.50 -14.61
N ILE A 212 11.90 6.68 -14.31
CA ILE A 212 11.12 5.68 -13.56
C ILE A 212 11.11 4.39 -14.38
N SER A 213 11.50 3.27 -13.76
CA SER A 213 11.48 1.96 -14.41
C SER A 213 10.05 1.64 -14.85
N ILE A 214 9.89 1.49 -16.16
CA ILE A 214 8.61 1.12 -16.75
C ILE A 214 8.28 -0.32 -16.39
N GLU A 215 9.28 -1.18 -16.23
CA GLU A 215 9.09 -2.59 -15.83
C GLU A 215 8.41 -2.73 -14.48
N GLU A 216 8.73 -1.87 -13.51
CA GLU A 216 8.07 -1.80 -12.21
C GLU A 216 6.56 -1.50 -12.37
N ALA A 217 6.24 -0.59 -13.29
CA ALA A 217 4.86 -0.26 -13.65
C ALA A 217 4.14 -1.39 -14.42
N PHE A 218 4.83 -2.39 -14.98
CA PHE A 218 4.19 -3.50 -15.70
C PHE A 218 4.32 -4.87 -15.03
N THR A 219 5.08 -4.98 -13.93
CA THR A 219 5.21 -6.25 -13.21
C THR A 219 3.87 -6.59 -12.55
N GLY A 220 3.18 -7.59 -13.10
CA GLY A 220 1.89 -8.03 -12.57
C GLY A 220 2.00 -8.38 -11.09
N VAL A 221 1.01 -7.94 -10.30
CA VAL A 221 1.02 -8.16 -8.85
C VAL A 221 0.75 -9.64 -8.56
N LYS A 222 1.78 -10.37 -8.10
CA LYS A 222 1.63 -11.74 -7.59
C LYS A 222 1.59 -11.69 -6.07
N LEU A 223 0.40 -11.53 -5.50
CA LEU A 223 0.22 -11.67 -4.06
C LEU A 223 0.39 -13.13 -3.67
N ASP A 224 1.49 -13.47 -3.00
CA ASP A 224 1.62 -14.78 -2.35
C ASP A 224 0.76 -14.80 -1.07
N MET A 225 -0.54 -15.03 -1.24
CA MET A 225 -1.49 -15.09 -0.13
C MET A 225 -1.26 -16.28 0.82
N LYS A 226 -0.25 -17.13 0.57
CA LYS A 226 0.05 -18.30 1.41
C LYS A 226 0.52 -17.95 2.83
N LYS A 227 0.89 -16.70 3.12
CA LYS A 227 1.45 -16.29 4.42
C LYS A 227 0.46 -15.66 5.43
N ARG A 228 -0.81 -15.43 5.08
CA ARG A 228 -1.80 -14.79 5.98
C ARG A 228 -3.11 -15.55 6.17
N LEU A 229 -3.16 -16.85 5.86
CA LEU A 229 -4.06 -17.72 6.59
C LEU A 229 -3.56 -17.69 8.03
N ILE A 230 -4.26 -16.91 8.86
CA ILE A 230 -4.10 -16.81 10.30
C ILE A 230 -3.55 -18.13 10.79
N SER A 231 -2.29 -18.08 11.21
CA SER A 231 -1.69 -19.10 12.02
C SER A 231 -2.45 -19.09 13.36
N ASN A 232 -3.66 -19.63 13.36
CA ASN A 232 -3.95 -20.72 14.27
C ASN A 232 -3.10 -21.91 13.78
N LYS A 233 -1.78 -21.74 13.83
CA LYS A 233 -0.94 -22.83 14.28
C LYS A 233 -1.37 -23.00 15.73
N GLN A 234 -2.49 -23.70 15.94
CA GLN A 234 -2.41 -24.80 16.89
C GLN A 234 -1.12 -25.51 16.46
N GLU A 235 -0.12 -25.46 17.33
CA GLU A 235 1.01 -26.36 17.23
C GLU A 235 0.47 -27.69 16.73
N ASP A 236 1.02 -28.16 15.62
CA ASP A 236 0.74 -29.49 15.12
C ASP A 236 1.16 -30.44 16.25
N ASP A 237 0.22 -30.75 17.14
CA ASP A 237 0.36 -31.54 18.36
C ASP A 237 0.51 -33.03 18.05
N GLY A 238 0.94 -33.32 16.82
CA GLY A 238 0.93 -34.61 16.19
C GLY A 238 -0.48 -35.14 15.97
N THR A 239 -1.53 -34.32 15.92
CA THR A 239 -2.90 -34.82 15.67
C THR A 239 -2.99 -35.57 14.34
N GLU A 240 -2.36 -35.08 13.28
CA GLU A 240 -2.35 -35.80 11.99
C GLU A 240 -1.65 -37.15 12.11
N GLU A 241 -0.50 -37.19 12.78
CA GLU A 241 0.26 -38.43 13.02
C GLU A 241 -0.53 -39.42 13.89
N LYS A 242 -1.20 -38.96 14.95
CA LYS A 242 -2.07 -39.77 15.82
C LYS A 242 -3.29 -40.31 15.08
N VAL A 243 -3.91 -39.49 14.22
CA VAL A 243 -5.04 -39.93 13.37
C VAL A 243 -4.56 -41.03 12.41
N MET A 244 -3.41 -40.83 11.76
CA MET A 244 -2.86 -41.83 10.85
C MET A 244 -2.47 -43.12 11.56
N GLN A 245 -1.82 -43.06 12.72
CA GLN A 245 -1.51 -44.23 13.54
C GLN A 245 -2.77 -44.99 13.94
N CYS A 246 -3.83 -44.29 14.39
CA CYS A 246 -5.10 -44.93 14.73
C CYS A 246 -5.76 -45.62 13.53
N LEU A 247 -5.69 -45.01 12.34
CA LEU A 247 -6.25 -45.60 11.13
C LEU A 247 -5.46 -46.84 10.69
N THR A 248 -4.12 -46.80 10.79
CA THR A 248 -3.26 -47.96 10.51
C THR A 248 -3.48 -49.10 11.52
N GLU A 249 -3.63 -48.80 12.82
CA GLU A 249 -3.99 -49.80 13.83
C GLU A 249 -5.32 -50.50 13.49
N LEU A 250 -6.31 -49.75 13.03
CA LEU A 250 -7.60 -50.29 12.65
C LEU A 250 -7.53 -51.14 11.39
N ALA A 251 -6.73 -50.71 10.40
CA ALA A 251 -6.47 -51.45 9.17
C ALA A 251 -5.80 -52.80 9.45
N LEU A 252 -4.74 -52.80 10.27
CA LEU A 252 -3.98 -54.01 10.62
C LEU A 252 -4.81 -55.04 11.39
N ASN A 253 -5.81 -54.59 12.14
CA ASN A 253 -6.72 -55.47 12.87
C ASN A 253 -7.91 -55.97 12.03
N ASN A 254 -7.97 -55.67 10.72
CA ASN A 254 -9.10 -56.00 9.84
C ASN A 254 -10.46 -55.55 10.39
N ASN A 255 -10.49 -54.47 11.17
CA ASN A 255 -11.70 -53.96 11.78
C ASN A 255 -12.38 -52.99 10.82
N GLU A 256 -13.43 -53.45 10.17
CA GLU A 256 -14.39 -52.57 9.50
C GLU A 256 -15.15 -51.76 10.57
N ILE A 257 -15.08 -50.43 10.52
CA ILE A 257 -15.74 -49.56 11.49
C ILE A 257 -16.84 -48.75 10.82
N PRO A 258 -18.07 -48.72 11.37
CA PRO A 258 -19.14 -47.88 10.84
C PRO A 258 -18.73 -46.41 10.77
N ALA A 259 -19.18 -45.72 9.72
CA ALA A 259 -18.93 -44.31 9.48
C ALA A 259 -19.11 -43.42 10.72
N GLY A 260 -20.20 -43.64 11.46
CA GLY A 260 -20.53 -42.91 12.69
C GLY A 260 -19.66 -43.29 13.90
N MET A 261 -19.05 -44.48 13.89
CA MET A 261 -18.23 -45.01 14.99
C MET A 261 -16.77 -44.59 14.91
N LEU A 262 -16.25 -44.23 13.73
CA LEU A 262 -14.86 -43.78 13.59
C LEU A 262 -14.58 -42.55 14.46
N TRP A 263 -15.53 -41.63 14.54
CA TRP A 263 -15.40 -40.44 15.38
C TRP A 263 -15.38 -40.77 16.87
N ALA A 264 -16.23 -41.71 17.30
CA ALA A 264 -16.22 -42.20 18.67
C ALA A 264 -14.87 -42.87 19.00
N TYR A 265 -14.33 -43.65 18.08
CA TYR A 265 -13.02 -44.31 18.22
C TYR A 265 -11.85 -43.31 18.31
N LEU A 266 -11.81 -42.29 17.44
CA LEU A 266 -10.74 -41.28 17.52
C LEU A 266 -10.80 -40.51 18.85
N LYS A 267 -12.01 -40.26 19.38
CA LYS A 267 -12.18 -39.65 20.71
C LYS A 267 -11.70 -40.54 21.86
N THR A 268 -11.90 -41.86 21.80
CA THR A 268 -11.37 -42.77 22.84
C THR A 268 -9.85 -42.84 22.82
N LYS A 269 -9.21 -42.50 21.70
CA LYS A 269 -7.75 -42.39 21.54
C LYS A 269 -7.20 -41.00 21.92
N GLY A 270 -8.03 -40.11 22.47
CA GLY A 270 -7.62 -38.79 22.95
C GLY A 270 -7.44 -37.74 21.86
N ILE A 271 -7.88 -38.02 20.63
CA ILE A 271 -7.81 -37.06 19.52
C ILE A 271 -8.99 -36.09 19.62
N GLN A 272 -8.69 -34.81 19.84
CA GLN A 272 -9.71 -33.75 19.94
C GLN A 272 -9.82 -33.00 18.60
N GLY A 273 -11.04 -32.73 18.15
CA GLY A 273 -11.28 -31.95 16.93
C GLY A 273 -12.71 -32.06 16.41
N GLU A 274 -13.14 -31.05 15.65
CA GLU A 274 -14.41 -31.06 14.93
C GLU A 274 -14.38 -32.13 13.81
N PRO A 275 -15.47 -32.89 13.58
CA PRO A 275 -15.53 -33.93 12.56
C PRO A 275 -15.16 -33.43 11.16
N ASN A 276 -15.51 -32.18 10.84
CA ASN A 276 -15.18 -31.56 9.55
C ASN A 276 -13.67 -31.29 9.38
N THR A 277 -12.96 -31.03 10.48
CA THR A 277 -11.52 -30.74 10.47
C THR A 277 -10.71 -32.03 10.39
N LEU A 278 -10.98 -32.97 11.30
CA LEU A 278 -10.34 -34.30 11.28
C LEU A 278 -10.71 -35.08 10.01
N GLY A 279 -11.93 -34.87 9.52
CA GLY A 279 -12.40 -35.43 8.27
C GLY A 279 -11.55 -35.01 7.09
N ARG A 280 -10.82 -33.89 7.12
CA ARG A 280 -9.88 -33.52 6.05
C ARG A 280 -8.59 -34.33 6.09
N LEU A 281 -8.14 -34.76 7.27
CA LEU A 281 -6.91 -35.51 7.51
C LEU A 281 -6.99 -36.96 7.03
N ILE A 282 -8.19 -37.55 6.99
CA ILE A 282 -8.38 -38.93 6.51
C ILE A 282 -8.01 -39.01 5.01
N PRO A 283 -7.12 -39.91 4.57
CA PRO A 283 -6.71 -40.03 3.18
C PRO A 283 -7.91 -40.24 2.23
N ARG A 284 -7.84 -39.66 1.03
CA ARG A 284 -8.92 -39.78 0.03
C ARG A 284 -9.20 -41.23 -0.38
N GLN A 285 -8.20 -42.11 -0.28
CA GLN A 285 -8.34 -43.54 -0.57
C GLN A 285 -9.28 -44.23 0.45
N VAL A 286 -9.16 -43.88 1.73
CA VAL A 286 -10.06 -44.33 2.82
C VAL A 286 -11.46 -43.74 2.67
N LYS A 287 -11.59 -42.53 2.09
CA LYS A 287 -12.88 -41.87 1.83
C LYS A 287 -13.63 -42.39 0.60
N ARG A 288 -12.98 -43.08 -0.33
CA ARG A 288 -13.49 -43.29 -1.70
C ARG A 288 -14.68 -44.26 -1.83
N ARG A 289 -15.24 -44.76 -0.73
CA ARG A 289 -16.49 -45.54 -0.70
C ARG A 289 -17.64 -44.87 0.06
N TYR A 290 -17.61 -43.55 0.21
CA TYR A 290 -18.74 -42.79 0.79
C TYR A 290 -19.85 -42.51 -0.23
N SER A 291 -20.99 -43.16 -0.05
CA SER A 291 -22.28 -42.76 -0.64
C SER A 291 -23.27 -42.51 0.50
N ARG A 292 -24.07 -41.44 0.42
CA ARG A 292 -24.90 -40.85 1.49
C ARG A 292 -26.04 -41.72 2.04
N ALA A 293 -26.08 -43.03 1.80
CA ALA A 293 -27.14 -43.91 2.27
C ALA A 293 -26.65 -44.83 3.40
N GLU A 294 -27.50 -44.97 4.43
CA GLU A 294 -27.25 -45.49 5.77
C GLU A 294 -26.60 -46.89 5.82
N GLY A 295 -25.61 -47.06 6.72
CA GLY A 295 -25.06 -48.38 7.09
C GLY A 295 -23.69 -48.76 6.52
N GLN A 296 -22.76 -47.82 6.28
CA GLN A 296 -21.47 -48.14 5.66
C GLN A 296 -20.28 -48.15 6.62
N LEU A 297 -19.36 -49.08 6.37
CA LEU A 297 -18.10 -49.30 7.06
C LEU A 297 -16.96 -48.57 6.33
N TYR A 298 -15.98 -48.06 7.08
CA TYR A 298 -14.71 -47.62 6.50
C TYR A 298 -13.91 -48.84 6.07
N ASP A 299 -13.56 -48.90 4.78
CA ASP A 299 -12.65 -49.89 4.22
C ASP A 299 -11.21 -49.39 4.41
N LEU A 300 -10.53 -50.01 5.37
CA LEU A 300 -9.18 -49.62 5.78
C LEU A 300 -8.09 -50.44 5.09
N SER A 301 -8.45 -51.36 4.18
CA SER A 301 -7.49 -52.20 3.45
C SER A 301 -6.60 -51.43 2.46
N ALA A 302 -6.91 -50.15 2.22
CA ALA A 302 -6.18 -49.26 1.32
C ALA A 302 -5.10 -48.41 2.01
N LEU A 303 -4.94 -48.55 3.34
CA LEU A 303 -3.87 -47.94 4.15
C LEU A 303 -2.70 -48.91 4.30
#